data_AF-A0A2R7NQD3-F1
#
_entry.id   AF-A0A2R7NQD3-F1
#
_cell.length_a   1.000
_cell.length_b   1.000
_cell.length_c   1.000
_cell.angle_alpha   90.00
_cell.angle_beta   90.00
_cell.angle_gamma   90.00
#
_symmetry.space_group_name_H-M   'P 1'
#
loop_
_entity.id
_entity.type
_entity.pdbx_description
1 polymer ?
#
loop_
_entity_poly.entity_id
_entity_poly.type
_entity_poly.pdbx_seq_one_letter_code
_entity_poly.pdbx_strand_id
1 'polypeptide(L)'
;MRHLLSAMSAIALTFGMGMLQAATVDPDSLKRMRDAVNEEGEVRVMITLRHQKLEKLSQEQKNDNLKKDANAIRALKAELGIAAFTEGSWESESGQIGMYIKAAGISILQNSQNALAFTIDPTDKSRITAMDLDGSLTALRKVLRTRSEVDAEIILDTQSAKYQLLQDGSTRITNVGEVIIEANSLIEKIRENLQKSGHSESTLILDNALPIKITTSINKKKLLLLQNHPDVRGIWPIGYQDPRTTYWSAGASDIAEKEGQVEVSISLRGGLLFSPDLNWNSRGGKNQAMANREAMTKILADANIKMPQSDPVGDSIGSFQMILTKDQLSRLRAKNDPRILELRENRPLGVSQLQRSMPTINMPVAWASGNKGSGVAIAVLDDGIRKTHEMFLFNGTTKVVGEDCFGSNSGGFKSICPNKDLFGDSPAGTPNAGEPNSDLIGCQLIDQQRCGHGTLMASVAAGRASPNVASGILQGVAPDAQLISINIFSYDRINNKKTYYLNDLEKGLSSVLLRAGGTTPSSPAALVVNLSIGTVASYPSDCDANVSIAIRNLIRQLSRLLKYSPASEPVQRL
;
A
#
# COMPACT_ATOMS: atom_id res chain seq x y z
N MET A 1 -32.29 36.45 -61.47
CA MET A 1 -32.78 37.68 -60.83
C MET A 1 -33.82 37.30 -59.78
N ARG A 2 -33.56 37.63 -58.51
CA ARG A 2 -34.52 37.95 -57.41
C ARG A 2 -35.59 36.92 -56.98
N HIS A 3 -35.45 36.42 -55.73
CA HIS A 3 -36.34 36.66 -54.55
C HIS A 3 -37.41 35.54 -54.40
N LEU A 4 -37.88 35.07 -53.24
CA LEU A 4 -37.86 35.51 -51.83
C LEU A 4 -38.26 34.29 -50.95
N LEU A 5 -37.67 34.13 -49.76
CA LEU A 5 -38.00 33.14 -48.71
C LEU A 5 -38.96 33.75 -47.65
N SER A 6 -39.87 32.93 -47.10
CA SER A 6 -40.52 33.07 -45.77
C SER A 6 -41.52 31.91 -45.59
N ALA A 7 -41.19 30.84 -44.86
CA ALA A 7 -41.46 30.58 -43.43
C ALA A 7 -42.87 30.02 -43.10
N MET A 8 -42.92 28.73 -42.72
CA MET A 8 -43.93 28.18 -41.80
C MET A 8 -43.27 27.15 -40.89
N SER A 9 -43.40 27.37 -39.58
CA SER A 9 -43.01 26.47 -38.49
C SER A 9 -43.99 25.29 -38.38
N ALA A 10 -43.45 24.10 -38.11
CA ALA A 10 -44.22 22.98 -37.58
C ALA A 10 -43.52 22.41 -36.33
N ILE A 11 -44.33 22.28 -35.28
CA ILE A 11 -44.02 21.83 -33.94
C ILE A 11 -43.62 20.34 -33.96
N ALA A 12 -42.50 19.99 -33.32
CA ALA A 12 -42.16 18.61 -32.99
C ALA A 12 -42.09 18.47 -31.46
N LEU A 13 -42.98 17.63 -30.92
CA LEU A 13 -43.03 17.24 -29.52
C LEU A 13 -41.70 16.61 -29.08
N THR A 14 -41.09 17.16 -28.04
CA THR A 14 -40.02 16.53 -27.27
C THR A 14 -40.62 15.57 -26.23
N PHE A 15 -40.46 14.27 -26.43
CA PHE A 15 -40.59 13.29 -25.36
C PHE A 15 -39.31 13.33 -24.52
N GLY A 16 -39.39 13.91 -23.32
CA GLY A 16 -38.38 13.75 -22.28
C GLY A 16 -38.57 12.41 -21.57
N MET A 17 -37.87 11.38 -22.02
CA MET A 17 -37.58 10.20 -21.19
C MET A 17 -36.20 10.44 -20.56
N GLY A 18 -36.18 10.79 -19.27
CA GLY A 18 -34.95 10.72 -18.48
C GLY A 18 -34.49 9.27 -18.48
N MET A 19 -33.33 8.99 -19.06
CA MET A 19 -32.71 7.67 -18.95
C MET A 19 -32.40 7.42 -17.47
N LEU A 20 -33.07 6.42 -16.89
CA LEU A 20 -32.76 5.85 -15.59
C LEU A 20 -31.33 5.34 -15.62
N GLN A 21 -30.39 6.07 -15.02
CA GLN A 21 -28.99 5.63 -14.96
C GLN A 21 -28.81 4.76 -13.72
N ALA A 22 -28.77 3.45 -13.92
CA ALA A 22 -28.44 2.45 -12.92
C ALA A 22 -27.00 2.63 -12.39
N ALA A 23 -26.75 2.25 -11.14
CA ALA A 23 -25.39 2.24 -10.58
C ALA A 23 -24.48 1.30 -11.39
N THR A 24 -23.28 1.77 -11.70
CA THR A 24 -22.32 1.00 -12.51
C THR A 24 -21.65 -0.08 -11.64
N VAL A 25 -21.58 -1.31 -12.16
CA VAL A 25 -20.90 -2.43 -11.50
C VAL A 25 -20.22 -3.31 -12.54
N ASP A 26 -19.00 -3.73 -12.24
CA ASP A 26 -18.27 -4.71 -13.03
C ASP A 26 -18.92 -6.10 -12.94
N PRO A 27 -19.19 -6.81 -14.06
CA PRO A 27 -19.84 -8.12 -14.05
C PRO A 27 -19.16 -9.19 -13.19
N ASP A 28 -17.82 -9.20 -13.15
CA ASP A 28 -17.06 -10.18 -12.36
C ASP A 28 -17.13 -9.84 -10.86
N SER A 29 -17.04 -8.56 -10.50
CA SER A 29 -17.30 -8.08 -9.14
C SER A 29 -18.72 -8.44 -8.70
N LEU A 30 -19.72 -8.25 -9.56
CA LEU A 30 -21.11 -8.61 -9.29
C LEU A 30 -21.30 -10.11 -9.06
N LYS A 31 -20.66 -10.95 -9.89
CA LYS A 31 -20.67 -12.41 -9.69
C LYS A 31 -20.07 -12.77 -8.33
N ARG A 32 -18.88 -12.24 -8.01
CA ARG A 32 -18.22 -12.50 -6.72
C ARG A 32 -19.04 -12.02 -5.52
N MET A 33 -19.74 -10.88 -5.64
CA MET A 33 -20.65 -10.40 -4.60
C MET A 33 -21.80 -11.38 -4.37
N ARG A 34 -22.42 -11.91 -5.44
CA ARG A 34 -23.49 -12.90 -5.32
C ARG A 34 -23.00 -14.20 -4.71
N ASP A 35 -21.82 -14.67 -5.14
CA ASP A 35 -21.19 -15.87 -4.59
C ASP A 35 -20.93 -15.70 -3.07
N ALA A 36 -20.34 -14.57 -2.67
CA ALA A 36 -20.08 -14.26 -1.25
C ALA A 36 -21.36 -14.15 -0.42
N VAL A 37 -22.42 -13.54 -0.94
CA VAL A 37 -23.71 -13.48 -0.23
C VAL A 37 -24.36 -14.87 -0.09
N ASN A 38 -24.25 -15.72 -1.11
CA ASN A 38 -24.76 -17.09 -1.01
C ASN A 38 -23.97 -17.90 0.04
N GLU A 39 -22.66 -17.66 0.13
CA GLU A 39 -21.79 -18.33 1.07
C GLU A 39 -21.94 -17.81 2.50
N GLU A 40 -21.97 -16.50 2.72
CA GLU A 40 -21.89 -15.87 4.06
C GLU A 40 -23.20 -15.24 4.54
N GLY A 41 -24.17 -15.03 3.64
CA GLY A 41 -25.45 -14.34 3.89
C GLY A 41 -25.41 -12.84 3.59
N GLU A 42 -24.22 -12.25 3.53
CA GLU A 42 -23.98 -10.87 3.14
C GLU A 42 -22.58 -10.68 2.55
N VAL A 43 -22.33 -9.52 1.96
CA VAL A 43 -21.01 -9.13 1.44
C VAL A 43 -20.74 -7.66 1.76
N ARG A 44 -19.50 -7.30 2.10
CA ARG A 44 -19.14 -5.88 2.25
C ARG A 44 -18.92 -5.26 0.87
N VAL A 45 -19.68 -4.20 0.60
CA VAL A 45 -19.70 -3.48 -0.67
C VAL A 45 -19.23 -2.06 -0.43
N MET A 46 -18.27 -1.61 -1.24
CA MET A 46 -17.89 -0.21 -1.34
C MET A 46 -18.75 0.44 -2.43
N ILE A 47 -19.54 1.43 -2.03
CA ILE A 47 -20.48 2.15 -2.87
C ILE A 47 -19.94 3.56 -3.06
N THR A 48 -19.76 3.94 -4.32
CA THR A 48 -19.34 5.28 -4.71
C THR A 48 -20.58 6.13 -4.95
N LEU A 49 -20.68 7.27 -4.29
CA LEU A 49 -21.85 8.17 -4.35
C LEU A 49 -21.66 9.28 -5.37
N ARG A 50 -20.41 9.66 -5.64
CA ARG A 50 -20.06 10.72 -6.59
C ARG A 50 -18.72 10.46 -7.24
N HIS A 51 -18.53 11.03 -8.43
CA HIS A 51 -17.20 11.13 -9.03
C HIS A 51 -16.35 12.10 -8.20
N GLN A 52 -15.18 11.66 -7.75
CA GLN A 52 -14.20 12.58 -7.22
C GLN A 52 -13.29 13.07 -8.35
N LYS A 53 -13.28 14.39 -8.58
CA LYS A 53 -12.31 15.03 -9.44
C LYS A 53 -10.94 15.04 -8.73
N LEU A 54 -9.87 14.81 -9.49
CA LEU A 54 -8.48 14.84 -9.00
C LEU A 54 -7.96 16.26 -8.68
N GLU A 55 -8.79 17.28 -8.89
CA GLU A 55 -8.47 18.68 -8.61
C GLU A 55 -8.40 18.95 -7.10
N LYS A 56 -7.53 19.87 -6.69
CA LYS A 56 -7.41 20.30 -5.30
C LYS A 56 -8.67 21.08 -4.90
N LEU A 57 -9.49 20.48 -4.03
CA LEU A 57 -10.71 21.11 -3.52
C LEU A 57 -10.39 22.21 -2.50
N SER A 58 -11.11 23.33 -2.59
CA SER A 58 -11.17 24.34 -1.52
C SER A 58 -11.85 23.76 -0.28
N GLN A 59 -11.64 24.38 0.89
CA GLN A 59 -12.30 23.92 2.12
C GLN A 59 -13.83 24.02 2.03
N GLU A 60 -14.35 25.04 1.34
CA GLU A 60 -15.77 25.20 1.09
C GLU A 60 -16.33 24.06 0.22
N GLN A 61 -15.63 23.72 -0.87
CA GLN A 61 -16.01 22.58 -1.72
C GLN A 61 -15.96 21.25 -0.98
N LYS A 62 -14.98 21.06 -0.07
CA LYS A 62 -14.95 19.87 0.80
C LYS A 62 -16.18 19.80 1.70
N ASN A 63 -16.54 20.91 2.36
CA ASN A 63 -17.70 20.98 3.24
C ASN A 63 -19.01 20.73 2.48
N ASP A 64 -19.15 21.25 1.27
CA ASP A 64 -20.31 21.03 0.42
C ASP A 64 -20.41 19.59 -0.07
N ASN A 65 -19.28 18.99 -0.44
CA ASN A 65 -19.21 17.57 -0.78
C ASN A 65 -19.64 16.71 0.42
N LEU A 66 -19.14 16.99 1.63
CA LEU A 66 -19.54 16.27 2.85
C LEU A 66 -21.05 16.35 3.09
N LYS A 67 -21.68 17.52 2.89
CA LYS A 67 -23.14 17.67 3.02
C LYS A 67 -23.90 16.86 1.96
N LYS A 68 -23.44 16.88 0.71
CA LYS A 68 -24.05 16.10 -0.38
C LYS A 68 -23.92 14.61 -0.13
N ASP A 69 -22.74 14.16 0.30
CA ASP A 69 -22.46 12.78 0.64
C ASP A 69 -23.36 12.34 1.80
N ALA A 70 -23.49 13.14 2.87
CA ALA A 70 -24.39 12.82 3.99
C ALA A 70 -25.86 12.66 3.56
N ASN A 71 -26.34 13.49 2.64
CA ASN A 71 -27.70 13.38 2.10
C ASN A 71 -27.86 12.13 1.22
N ALA A 72 -26.91 11.86 0.33
CA ALA A 72 -26.91 10.67 -0.52
C ALA A 72 -26.84 9.38 0.32
N ILE A 73 -26.02 9.36 1.37
CA ILE A 73 -25.92 8.25 2.32
C ILE A 73 -27.25 8.01 3.02
N ARG A 74 -27.93 9.07 3.47
CA ARG A 74 -29.25 8.94 4.11
C ARG A 74 -30.27 8.34 3.14
N ALA A 75 -30.31 8.83 1.91
CA ALA A 75 -31.21 8.33 0.87
C ALA A 75 -30.92 6.86 0.52
N LEU A 76 -29.63 6.51 0.33
CA LEU A 76 -29.19 5.16 0.04
C LEU A 76 -29.50 4.19 1.18
N LYS A 77 -29.27 4.59 2.44
CA LYS A 77 -29.62 3.78 3.62
C LYS A 77 -31.13 3.53 3.70
N ALA A 78 -31.95 4.53 3.40
CA ALA A 78 -33.41 4.39 3.35
C ALA A 78 -33.86 3.46 2.20
N GLU A 79 -33.22 3.58 1.03
CA GLU A 79 -33.48 2.74 -0.14
C GLU A 79 -33.13 1.27 0.13
N LEU A 80 -31.98 1.00 0.75
CA LEU A 80 -31.54 -0.35 1.09
C LEU A 80 -32.37 -0.96 2.24
N GLY A 81 -32.79 -0.15 3.22
CA GLY A 81 -33.59 -0.61 4.35
C GLY A 81 -33.00 -1.84 5.05
N ILE A 82 -33.81 -2.90 5.22
CA ILE A 82 -33.38 -4.17 5.84
C ILE A 82 -32.47 -5.03 4.96
N ALA A 83 -32.27 -4.65 3.69
CA ALA A 83 -31.42 -5.34 2.74
C ALA A 83 -29.92 -5.00 2.89
N ALA A 84 -29.59 -4.12 3.83
CA ALA A 84 -28.23 -3.82 4.26
C ALA A 84 -28.14 -3.78 5.79
N PHE A 85 -26.92 -3.87 6.30
CA PHE A 85 -26.60 -3.52 7.68
C PHE A 85 -25.92 -2.14 7.69
N THR A 86 -26.44 -1.25 8.53
CA THR A 86 -25.83 0.06 8.78
C THR A 86 -24.67 -0.04 9.77
N GLU A 87 -24.71 -1.06 10.61
CA GLU A 87 -23.66 -1.42 11.56
C GLU A 87 -22.38 -1.80 10.80
N GLY A 88 -21.24 -1.23 11.22
CA GLY A 88 -19.95 -1.44 10.54
C GLY A 88 -19.77 -0.68 9.22
N SER A 89 -20.66 0.28 8.92
CA SER A 89 -20.47 1.18 7.79
C SER A 89 -19.37 2.20 8.03
N TRP A 90 -18.69 2.61 6.96
CA TRP A 90 -17.65 3.65 6.99
C TRP A 90 -17.84 4.60 5.83
N GLU A 91 -17.36 5.84 5.97
CA GLU A 91 -17.47 6.89 4.96
C GLU A 91 -16.08 7.47 4.69
N SER A 92 -15.79 7.84 3.45
CA SER A 92 -14.56 8.56 3.09
C SER A 92 -14.85 9.96 2.58
N GLU A 93 -13.83 10.82 2.66
CA GLU A 93 -13.85 12.15 2.00
C GLU A 93 -13.96 12.06 0.47
N SER A 94 -13.77 10.87 -0.11
CA SER A 94 -13.95 10.62 -1.54
C SER A 94 -15.41 10.43 -1.95
N GLY A 95 -16.34 10.43 -1.00
CA GLY A 95 -17.76 10.13 -1.27
C GLY A 95 -17.99 8.65 -1.51
N GLN A 96 -17.23 7.80 -0.81
CA GLN A 96 -17.46 6.36 -0.79
C GLN A 96 -17.99 5.95 0.57
N ILE A 97 -18.87 4.96 0.56
CA ILE A 97 -19.39 4.33 1.76
C ILE A 97 -19.20 2.81 1.65
N GLY A 98 -18.67 2.19 2.69
CA GLY A 98 -18.68 0.73 2.81
C GLY A 98 -19.85 0.26 3.65
N MET A 99 -20.59 -0.75 3.20
CA MET A 99 -21.72 -1.34 3.94
C MET A 99 -21.78 -2.85 3.72
N TYR A 100 -22.35 -3.59 4.68
CA TYR A 100 -22.67 -5.01 4.49
C TYR A 100 -24.04 -5.13 3.81
N ILE A 101 -24.07 -5.78 2.65
CA ILE A 101 -25.23 -5.87 1.75
C ILE A 101 -25.69 -7.32 1.65
N LYS A 102 -27.00 -7.54 1.77
CA LYS A 102 -27.65 -8.85 1.60
C LYS A 102 -28.01 -9.08 0.12
N ALA A 103 -28.50 -10.28 -0.21
CA ALA A 103 -28.88 -10.64 -1.58
C ALA A 103 -29.85 -9.64 -2.23
N ALA A 104 -30.90 -9.25 -1.51
CA ALA A 104 -31.87 -8.26 -1.99
C ALA A 104 -31.22 -6.88 -2.22
N GLY A 105 -30.23 -6.52 -1.39
CA GLY A 105 -29.56 -5.23 -1.47
C GLY A 105 -28.67 -5.10 -2.71
N ILE A 106 -28.06 -6.19 -3.19
CA ILE A 106 -27.34 -6.18 -4.48
C ILE A 106 -28.30 -5.76 -5.62
N SER A 107 -29.51 -6.32 -5.62
CA SER A 107 -30.52 -6.02 -6.65
C SER A 107 -31.02 -4.57 -6.55
N ILE A 108 -31.13 -4.03 -5.33
CA ILE A 108 -31.45 -2.62 -5.10
C ILE A 108 -30.33 -1.74 -5.66
N LEU A 109 -29.06 -2.02 -5.32
CA LEU A 109 -27.91 -1.24 -5.80
C LEU A 109 -27.81 -1.20 -7.32
N GLN A 110 -28.07 -2.32 -8.00
CA GLN A 110 -28.08 -2.37 -9.48
C GLN A 110 -29.09 -1.40 -10.11
N ASN A 111 -30.12 -0.97 -9.39
CA ASN A 111 -31.15 -0.05 -9.88
C ASN A 111 -31.15 1.29 -9.12
N SER A 112 -30.18 1.50 -8.23
CA SER A 112 -30.17 2.66 -7.34
C SER A 112 -29.77 3.92 -8.08
N GLN A 113 -30.49 5.02 -7.78
CA GLN A 113 -30.13 6.38 -8.20
C GLN A 113 -29.27 7.10 -7.16
N ASN A 114 -29.16 6.54 -5.94
CA ASN A 114 -28.37 7.10 -4.86
C ASN A 114 -26.94 6.53 -4.83
N ALA A 115 -26.65 5.56 -5.69
CA ALA A 115 -25.32 4.99 -5.91
C ALA A 115 -24.87 5.25 -7.34
N LEU A 116 -23.67 5.79 -7.51
CA LEU A 116 -23.06 5.97 -8.83
C LEU A 116 -22.44 4.67 -9.34
N ALA A 117 -21.70 3.99 -8.46
CA ALA A 117 -21.07 2.71 -8.75
C ALA A 117 -20.87 1.91 -7.48
N PHE A 118 -20.70 0.59 -7.59
CA PHE A 118 -20.38 -0.24 -6.43
C PHE A 118 -19.51 -1.44 -6.82
N THR A 119 -18.75 -1.93 -5.84
CA THR A 119 -17.86 -3.09 -5.99
C THR A 119 -17.68 -3.76 -4.63
N ILE A 120 -17.16 -4.99 -4.60
CA ILE A 120 -16.62 -5.57 -3.36
C ILE A 120 -15.68 -4.57 -2.69
N ASP A 121 -15.85 -4.36 -1.38
CA ASP A 121 -15.01 -3.48 -0.60
C ASP A 121 -13.60 -4.10 -0.42
N PRO A 122 -12.56 -3.58 -1.09
CA PRO A 122 -11.20 -4.13 -0.94
C PRO A 122 -10.59 -3.77 0.42
N THR A 123 -11.18 -2.84 1.16
CA THR A 123 -10.69 -2.36 2.46
C THR A 123 -11.28 -3.12 3.64
N ASP A 124 -12.18 -4.08 3.40
CA ASP A 124 -12.92 -4.78 4.46
C ASP A 124 -12.01 -5.28 5.59
N LYS A 125 -10.99 -6.08 5.23
CA LYS A 125 -10.06 -6.64 6.20
C LYS A 125 -9.27 -5.59 6.97
N SER A 126 -8.87 -4.50 6.31
CA SER A 126 -8.10 -3.42 6.95
C SER A 126 -8.92 -2.54 7.90
N ARG A 127 -10.25 -2.69 7.91
CA ARG A 127 -11.17 -1.89 8.74
C ARG A 127 -11.71 -2.65 9.93
N ILE A 128 -11.58 -3.96 9.95
CA ILE A 128 -11.91 -4.79 11.10
C ILE A 128 -10.76 -4.63 12.10
N THR A 129 -11.07 -4.17 13.31
CA THR A 129 -10.10 -3.99 14.40
C THR A 129 -9.91 -5.27 15.20
N ALA A 130 -10.94 -6.13 15.23
CA ALA A 130 -10.89 -7.43 15.86
C ALA A 130 -10.01 -8.40 15.05
N MET A 131 -9.02 -9.00 15.71
CA MET A 131 -8.17 -10.03 15.11
C MET A 131 -9.00 -11.25 14.66
N ASP A 132 -8.76 -11.72 13.43
CA ASP A 132 -9.36 -12.96 12.87
C ASP A 132 -8.30 -13.89 12.26
N LEU A 133 -7.04 -13.79 12.69
CA LEU A 133 -5.96 -14.64 12.17
C LEU A 133 -6.16 -16.12 12.51
N ASP A 134 -6.99 -16.43 13.50
CA ASP A 134 -7.33 -17.78 13.94
C ASP A 134 -8.69 -18.26 13.41
N GLY A 135 -9.43 -17.44 12.66
CA GLY A 135 -10.74 -17.78 12.09
C GLY A 135 -11.93 -17.64 13.05
N SER A 136 -11.75 -17.00 14.21
CA SER A 136 -12.77 -16.80 15.23
C SER A 136 -14.00 -16.00 14.75
N LEU A 137 -13.82 -14.93 13.98
CA LEU A 137 -14.95 -14.18 13.40
C LEU A 137 -15.67 -15.01 12.35
N THR A 138 -14.93 -15.78 11.55
CA THR A 138 -15.51 -16.71 10.57
C THR A 138 -16.38 -17.77 11.28
N ALA A 139 -15.92 -18.32 12.41
CA ALA A 139 -16.70 -19.24 13.22
C ALA A 139 -17.98 -18.60 13.78
N LEU A 140 -17.90 -17.36 14.30
CA LEU A 140 -19.07 -16.62 14.79
C LEU A 140 -20.09 -16.35 13.69
N ARG A 141 -19.64 -15.89 12.52
CA ARG A 141 -20.51 -15.65 11.36
C ARG A 141 -21.24 -16.93 10.97
N LYS A 142 -20.55 -18.07 10.93
CA LYS A 142 -21.16 -19.38 10.64
C LYS A 142 -22.25 -19.76 11.63
N VAL A 143 -22.05 -19.54 12.93
CA VAL A 143 -23.08 -19.82 13.95
C VAL A 143 -24.29 -18.90 13.78
N LEU A 144 -24.04 -17.60 13.60
CA LEU A 144 -25.07 -16.56 13.44
C LEU A 144 -25.86 -16.65 12.12
N ARG A 145 -25.50 -17.55 11.21
CA ARG A 145 -26.35 -17.89 10.04
C ARG A 145 -27.55 -18.74 10.41
N THR A 146 -27.42 -19.56 11.45
CA THR A 146 -28.44 -20.53 11.86
C THR A 146 -29.11 -20.17 13.17
N ARG A 147 -28.52 -19.25 13.93
CA ARG A 147 -29.02 -18.77 15.23
C ARG A 147 -29.14 -17.26 15.19
N SER A 148 -30.15 -16.73 15.87
CA SER A 148 -30.32 -15.28 16.02
C SER A 148 -29.23 -14.65 16.89
N GLU A 149 -28.75 -15.40 17.88
CA GLU A 149 -27.77 -14.98 18.89
C GLU A 149 -26.82 -16.12 19.28
N VAL A 150 -25.64 -15.73 19.77
CA VAL A 150 -24.63 -16.62 20.34
C VAL A 150 -23.89 -15.89 21.47
N ASP A 151 -23.56 -16.59 22.54
CA ASP A 151 -22.67 -16.05 23.56
C ASP A 151 -21.23 -16.02 23.05
N ALA A 152 -20.56 -14.89 23.26
CA ALA A 152 -19.21 -14.66 22.80
C ALA A 152 -18.34 -14.05 23.90
N GLU A 153 -17.05 -14.35 23.80
CA GLU A 153 -15.98 -13.69 24.52
C GLU A 153 -15.43 -12.55 23.68
N ILE A 154 -15.28 -11.38 24.28
CA ILE A 154 -14.66 -10.21 23.65
C ILE A 154 -13.38 -9.90 24.42
N ILE A 155 -12.26 -9.81 23.71
CA ILE A 155 -11.00 -9.34 24.29
C ILE A 155 -10.89 -7.83 24.05
N LEU A 156 -10.65 -7.11 25.14
CA LEU A 156 -10.50 -5.66 25.16
C LEU A 156 -9.13 -5.24 24.65
N ASP A 157 -9.06 -4.11 23.95
CA ASP A 157 -7.80 -3.53 23.46
C ASP A 157 -7.01 -2.80 24.56
N THR A 158 -6.66 -3.53 25.61
CA THR A 158 -5.88 -2.98 26.74
C THR A 158 -4.44 -2.69 26.32
N GLN A 159 -4.02 -1.44 26.51
CA GLN A 159 -2.67 -0.97 26.19
C GLN A 159 -1.73 -1.13 27.39
N SER A 160 -2.27 -1.15 28.61
CA SER A 160 -1.48 -1.31 29.84
C SER A 160 -1.09 -2.76 30.14
N ALA A 161 -1.78 -3.74 29.56
CA ALA A 161 -1.62 -5.15 29.90
C ALA A 161 -0.21 -5.67 29.60
N LYS A 162 0.51 -6.02 30.67
CA LYS A 162 1.73 -6.82 30.64
C LYS A 162 1.33 -8.27 30.82
N TYR A 163 1.84 -9.13 29.96
CA TYR A 163 1.43 -10.52 29.94
C TYR A 163 2.56 -11.47 29.54
N GLN A 164 2.33 -12.75 29.80
CA GLN A 164 3.24 -13.84 29.46
C GLN A 164 2.48 -14.92 28.68
N LEU A 165 3.16 -15.50 27.69
CA LEU A 165 2.70 -16.71 27.01
C LEU A 165 3.24 -17.93 27.76
N LEU A 166 2.33 -18.67 28.40
CA LEU A 166 2.66 -19.87 29.16
C LEU A 166 2.96 -21.04 28.21
N GLN A 167 3.58 -22.10 28.75
CA GLN A 167 4.04 -23.24 27.95
C GLN A 167 2.90 -24.02 27.28
N ASP A 168 1.69 -23.96 27.83
CA ASP A 168 0.47 -24.52 27.24
C ASP A 168 -0.16 -23.62 26.17
N GLY A 169 0.44 -22.46 25.87
CA GLY A 169 -0.07 -21.47 24.93
C GLY A 169 -1.03 -20.44 25.55
N SER A 170 -1.42 -20.60 26.82
CA SER A 170 -2.33 -19.67 27.48
C SER A 170 -1.67 -18.33 27.84
N THR A 171 -2.49 -17.31 28.10
CA THR A 171 -2.05 -15.95 28.43
C THR A 171 -2.24 -15.68 29.92
N ARG A 172 -1.19 -15.17 30.58
CA ARG A 172 -1.26 -14.70 31.97
C ARG A 172 -0.96 -13.21 32.07
N ILE A 173 -1.88 -12.45 32.66
CA ILE A 173 -1.68 -11.02 32.96
C ILE A 173 -0.86 -10.87 34.25
N THR A 174 0.14 -9.99 34.24
CA THR A 174 1.04 -9.79 35.38
C THR A 174 0.77 -8.51 36.17
N ASN A 175 0.12 -7.51 35.57
CA ASN A 175 -0.25 -6.23 36.21
C ASN A 175 -1.77 -6.05 36.33
N VAL A 176 -2.44 -7.04 36.91
CA VAL A 176 -3.91 -7.13 37.03
C VAL A 176 -4.58 -5.84 37.52
N GLY A 177 -4.05 -5.19 38.56
CA GLY A 177 -4.67 -4.00 39.15
C GLY A 177 -4.82 -2.81 38.18
N GLU A 178 -3.79 -2.53 37.39
CA GLU A 178 -3.84 -1.46 36.37
C GLU A 178 -4.77 -1.84 35.21
N VAL A 179 -4.71 -3.11 34.79
CA VAL A 179 -5.50 -3.63 33.67
C VAL A 179 -7.00 -3.59 33.98
N ILE A 180 -7.43 -3.88 35.21
CA ILE A 180 -8.84 -3.79 35.61
C ILE A 180 -9.37 -2.35 35.47
N ILE A 181 -8.57 -1.34 35.81
CA ILE A 181 -8.99 0.07 35.71
C ILE A 181 -9.19 0.45 34.24
N GLU A 182 -8.21 0.10 33.39
CA GLU A 182 -8.31 0.33 31.94
C GLU A 182 -9.50 -0.43 31.34
N ALA A 183 -9.65 -1.71 31.66
CA ALA A 183 -10.71 -2.57 31.16
C ALA A 183 -12.10 -2.02 31.46
N ASN A 184 -12.36 -1.56 32.70
CA ASN A 184 -13.63 -0.93 33.04
C ASN A 184 -13.89 0.34 32.20
N SER A 185 -12.86 1.17 31.97
CA SER A 185 -13.00 2.34 31.10
C SER A 185 -13.33 1.95 29.65
N LEU A 186 -12.71 0.90 29.11
CA LEU A 186 -13.00 0.41 27.76
C LEU A 186 -14.41 -0.18 27.66
N ILE A 187 -14.87 -0.89 28.69
CA ILE A 187 -16.23 -1.45 28.77
C ILE A 187 -17.28 -0.33 28.72
N GLU A 188 -17.08 0.79 29.44
CA GLU A 188 -18.00 1.92 29.37
C GLU A 188 -18.09 2.49 27.96
N LYS A 189 -16.96 2.69 27.27
CA LYS A 189 -16.94 3.19 25.88
C LYS A 189 -17.67 2.25 24.93
N ILE A 190 -17.44 0.94 25.05
CA ILE A 190 -18.14 -0.08 24.26
C ILE A 190 -19.65 -0.02 24.56
N ARG A 191 -20.04 0.10 25.83
CA ARG A 191 -21.45 0.19 26.23
C ARG A 191 -22.13 1.42 25.65
N GLU A 192 -21.48 2.59 25.70
CA GLU A 192 -21.99 3.82 25.10
C GLU A 192 -22.17 3.68 23.58
N ASN A 193 -21.23 3.03 22.88
CA ASN A 193 -21.32 2.78 21.44
C ASN A 193 -22.50 1.86 21.08
N LEU A 194 -22.69 0.79 21.86
CA LEU A 194 -23.82 -0.12 21.71
C LEU A 194 -25.16 0.59 21.99
N GLN A 195 -25.25 1.39 23.05
CA GLN A 195 -26.43 2.20 23.38
C GLN A 195 -26.82 3.16 22.27
N LYS A 196 -25.84 3.91 21.72
CA LYS A 196 -26.07 4.83 20.58
C LYS A 196 -26.59 4.11 19.33
N SER A 197 -26.31 2.82 19.21
CA SER A 197 -26.73 1.96 18.10
C SER A 197 -28.01 1.17 18.39
N GLY A 198 -28.73 1.48 19.49
CA GLY A 198 -29.99 0.82 19.85
C GLY A 198 -29.85 -0.50 20.62
N HIS A 199 -28.66 -0.82 21.15
CA HIS A 199 -28.39 -2.03 21.91
C HIS A 199 -28.23 -1.77 23.43
N SER A 200 -29.16 -1.02 24.02
CA SER A 200 -29.05 -0.45 25.37
C SER A 200 -29.03 -1.45 26.52
N GLU A 201 -29.55 -2.67 26.33
CA GLU A 201 -29.63 -3.72 27.36
C GLU A 201 -28.42 -4.67 27.36
N SER A 202 -27.33 -4.33 26.68
CA SER A 202 -26.18 -5.23 26.57
C SER A 202 -25.46 -5.46 27.90
N THR A 203 -25.62 -6.65 28.47
CA THR A 203 -24.82 -7.10 29.63
C THR A 203 -23.39 -7.39 29.16
N LEU A 204 -22.42 -6.68 29.73
CA LEU A 204 -20.99 -6.89 29.50
C LEU A 204 -20.36 -7.30 30.83
N ILE A 205 -20.00 -8.59 30.96
CA ILE A 205 -19.49 -9.15 32.23
C ILE A 205 -17.98 -9.34 32.11
N LEU A 206 -17.21 -8.63 32.92
CA LEU A 206 -15.75 -8.78 33.00
C LEU A 206 -15.38 -10.09 33.69
N ASP A 207 -14.45 -10.83 33.10
CA ASP A 207 -13.88 -12.03 33.68
C ASP A 207 -12.88 -11.65 34.80
N ASN A 208 -13.14 -12.15 36.01
CA ASN A 208 -12.31 -11.85 37.18
C ASN A 208 -10.91 -12.50 37.11
N ALA A 209 -10.80 -13.66 36.46
CA ALA A 209 -9.52 -14.36 36.31
C ALA A 209 -8.69 -13.78 35.17
N LEU A 210 -9.36 -13.23 34.15
CA LEU A 210 -8.73 -12.62 32.99
C LEU A 210 -9.33 -11.23 32.70
N PRO A 211 -8.86 -10.16 33.36
CA PRO A 211 -9.47 -8.82 33.35
C PRO A 211 -9.26 -8.04 32.05
N ILE A 212 -9.16 -8.75 30.93
CA ILE A 212 -9.14 -8.23 29.55
C ILE A 212 -10.29 -8.84 28.74
N LYS A 213 -11.03 -9.78 29.30
CA LYS A 213 -12.06 -10.56 28.62
C LYS A 213 -13.42 -10.22 29.20
N ILE A 214 -14.38 -9.93 28.33
CA ILE A 214 -15.79 -9.79 28.70
C ILE A 214 -16.64 -10.84 27.99
N THR A 215 -17.75 -11.22 28.59
CA THR A 215 -18.75 -12.10 27.97
C THR A 215 -20.04 -11.36 27.68
N THR A 216 -20.66 -11.66 26.55
CA THR A 216 -21.96 -11.08 26.15
C THR A 216 -22.64 -11.91 25.05
N SER A 217 -23.98 -11.90 25.01
CA SER A 217 -24.73 -12.38 23.84
C SER A 217 -24.55 -11.41 22.67
N ILE A 218 -24.26 -11.96 21.48
CA ILE A 218 -24.13 -11.21 20.23
C ILE A 218 -25.10 -11.74 19.18
N ASN A 219 -25.80 -10.82 18.52
CA ASN A 219 -26.46 -11.05 17.23
C ASN A 219 -25.59 -10.47 16.10
N LYS A 220 -26.05 -10.63 14.86
CA LYS A 220 -25.33 -10.15 13.67
C LYS A 220 -24.99 -8.65 13.73
N LYS A 221 -25.93 -7.82 14.13
CA LYS A 221 -25.75 -6.36 14.20
C LYS A 221 -24.69 -5.98 15.23
N LYS A 222 -24.78 -6.57 16.42
CA LYS A 222 -23.81 -6.37 17.49
C LYS A 222 -22.41 -6.85 17.12
N LEU A 223 -22.28 -7.98 16.40
CA LEU A 223 -21.00 -8.44 15.85
C LEU A 223 -20.37 -7.38 14.91
N LEU A 224 -21.16 -6.83 13.97
CA LEU A 224 -20.67 -5.82 13.02
C LEU A 224 -20.23 -4.51 13.69
N LEU A 225 -20.85 -4.14 14.81
CA LEU A 225 -20.40 -3.01 15.63
C LEU A 225 -19.08 -3.32 16.35
N LEU A 226 -19.04 -4.46 17.06
CA LEU A 226 -17.90 -4.82 17.91
C LEU A 226 -16.64 -5.13 17.11
N GLN A 227 -16.75 -5.82 15.97
CA GLN A 227 -15.58 -6.23 15.18
C GLN A 227 -14.80 -5.03 14.58
N ASN A 228 -15.43 -3.86 14.51
CA ASN A 228 -14.85 -2.62 14.02
C ASN A 228 -14.59 -1.60 15.16
N HIS A 229 -14.86 -1.97 16.42
CA HIS A 229 -14.72 -1.06 17.54
C HIS A 229 -13.24 -0.94 17.94
N PRO A 230 -12.69 0.28 18.11
CA PRO A 230 -11.26 0.46 18.39
C PRO A 230 -10.83 -0.16 19.73
N ASP A 231 -11.73 -0.20 20.71
CA ASP A 231 -11.45 -0.79 22.02
C ASP A 231 -11.67 -2.32 22.08
N VAL A 232 -11.98 -2.97 20.95
CA VAL A 232 -12.16 -4.43 20.84
C VAL A 232 -10.99 -5.02 20.04
N ARG A 233 -10.24 -5.91 20.68
CA ARG A 233 -9.09 -6.59 20.09
C ARG A 233 -9.44 -7.90 19.39
N GLY A 234 -10.46 -8.61 19.85
CA GLY A 234 -10.91 -9.83 19.21
C GLY A 234 -12.22 -10.34 19.78
N ILE A 235 -12.88 -11.24 19.05
CA ILE A 235 -14.20 -11.77 19.40
C ILE A 235 -14.24 -13.26 19.08
N TRP A 236 -14.57 -14.07 20.08
CA TRP A 236 -14.56 -15.53 19.99
C TRP A 236 -15.90 -16.13 20.44
N PRO A 237 -16.37 -17.22 19.81
CA PRO A 237 -17.38 -18.06 20.45
C PRO A 237 -16.88 -18.56 21.81
N ILE A 238 -17.77 -18.72 22.79
CA ILE A 238 -17.41 -19.32 24.08
C ILE A 238 -16.76 -20.70 23.85
N GLY A 239 -15.56 -20.89 24.40
CA GLY A 239 -14.81 -22.15 24.30
C GLY A 239 -14.09 -22.38 22.97
N TYR A 240 -13.97 -21.36 22.11
CA TYR A 240 -13.26 -21.47 20.84
C TYR A 240 -11.83 -21.98 21.00
N GLN A 241 -11.42 -22.86 20.08
CA GLN A 241 -10.07 -23.37 19.99
C GLN A 241 -9.47 -22.94 18.65
N ASP A 242 -8.26 -22.39 18.68
CA ASP A 242 -7.52 -22.02 17.48
C ASP A 242 -7.25 -23.28 16.62
N PRO A 243 -7.85 -23.40 15.42
CA PRO A 243 -7.74 -24.59 14.59
C PRO A 243 -6.40 -24.70 13.87
N ARG A 244 -5.55 -23.66 13.92
CA ARG A 244 -4.28 -23.63 13.19
C ARG A 244 -3.31 -24.63 13.78
N THR A 245 -2.80 -25.53 12.95
CA THR A 245 -1.73 -26.45 13.33
C THR A 245 -0.36 -25.80 13.11
N THR A 246 0.63 -26.16 13.92
CA THR A 246 2.01 -25.70 13.70
C THR A 246 2.54 -26.18 12.36
N TYR A 247 3.03 -25.25 11.53
CA TYR A 247 3.66 -25.56 10.26
C TYR A 247 5.19 -25.66 10.41
N TRP A 248 5.75 -26.80 10.02
CA TRP A 248 7.19 -27.02 9.92
C TRP A 248 7.56 -27.25 8.47
N SER A 249 8.38 -26.36 7.90
CA SER A 249 8.76 -26.52 6.50
C SER A 249 9.66 -27.74 6.27
N ALA A 250 9.31 -28.55 5.28
CA ALA A 250 10.16 -29.64 4.81
C ALA A 250 11.47 -29.11 4.22
N GLY A 251 11.42 -27.98 3.49
CA GLY A 251 12.61 -27.35 2.90
C GLY A 251 13.64 -26.93 3.95
N ALA A 252 13.20 -26.54 5.15
CA ALA A 252 14.11 -26.21 6.23
C ALA A 252 14.91 -27.43 6.71
N SER A 253 14.27 -28.60 6.82
CA SER A 253 14.93 -29.86 7.16
C SER A 253 15.91 -30.28 6.05
N ASP A 254 15.50 -30.21 4.78
CA ASP A 254 16.34 -30.61 3.65
C ASP A 254 17.62 -29.75 3.54
N ILE A 255 17.51 -28.43 3.73
CA ILE A 255 18.66 -27.52 3.69
C ILE A 255 19.59 -27.81 4.88
N ALA A 256 19.05 -27.94 6.09
CA ALA A 256 19.86 -28.23 7.27
C ALA A 256 20.61 -29.57 7.17
N GLU A 257 20.01 -30.58 6.53
CA GLU A 257 20.66 -31.87 6.28
C GLU A 257 21.81 -31.77 5.29
N LYS A 258 21.65 -30.97 4.23
CA LYS A 258 22.65 -30.82 3.17
C LYS A 258 23.78 -29.88 3.55
N GLU A 259 23.46 -28.77 4.21
CA GLU A 259 24.38 -27.65 4.46
C GLU A 259 24.84 -27.58 5.93
N GLY A 260 24.29 -28.42 6.81
CA GLY A 260 24.59 -28.45 8.25
C GLY A 260 23.87 -27.36 9.06
N GLN A 261 23.34 -26.34 8.39
CA GLN A 261 22.57 -25.25 8.98
C GLN A 261 21.50 -24.73 8.01
N VAL A 262 20.55 -23.96 8.52
CA VAL A 262 19.50 -23.31 7.72
C VAL A 262 19.12 -21.97 8.35
N GLU A 263 18.94 -20.94 7.52
CA GLU A 263 18.31 -19.69 7.94
C GLU A 263 16.79 -19.85 7.94
N VAL A 264 16.14 -19.49 9.04
CA VAL A 264 14.71 -19.66 9.25
C VAL A 264 14.04 -18.40 9.80
N SER A 265 12.75 -18.28 9.52
CA SER A 265 11.82 -17.43 10.26
C SER A 265 10.90 -18.30 11.11
N ILE A 266 10.80 -17.99 12.40
CA ILE A 266 9.93 -18.65 13.36
C ILE A 266 8.86 -17.65 13.80
N SER A 267 7.59 -17.98 13.59
CA SER A 267 6.45 -17.17 14.04
C SER A 267 5.73 -17.84 15.21
N LEU A 268 5.44 -17.05 16.23
CA LEU A 268 4.64 -17.48 17.37
C LEU A 268 3.15 -17.40 17.05
N ARG A 269 2.36 -18.27 17.70
CA ARG A 269 0.88 -18.26 17.65
C ARG A 269 0.28 -16.99 18.22
N GLY A 270 0.99 -16.36 19.15
CA GLY A 270 0.46 -15.27 19.96
C GLY A 270 -0.46 -15.78 21.07
N GLY A 271 -0.75 -14.92 22.03
CA GLY A 271 -1.74 -15.17 23.08
C GLY A 271 -3.07 -14.47 22.78
N LEU A 272 -3.97 -14.43 23.77
CA LEU A 272 -5.28 -13.79 23.65
C LEU A 272 -5.20 -12.29 23.32
N LEU A 273 -4.11 -11.64 23.71
CA LEU A 273 -3.84 -10.24 23.42
C LEU A 273 -3.02 -10.03 22.14
N PHE A 274 -2.66 -11.05 21.39
CA PHE A 274 -1.91 -10.83 20.16
C PHE A 274 -2.77 -10.09 19.13
N SER A 275 -2.20 -9.08 18.49
CA SER A 275 -2.80 -8.46 17.29
C SER A 275 -1.68 -7.98 16.36
N PRO A 276 -1.74 -8.30 15.05
CA PRO A 276 -0.79 -7.79 14.06
C PRO A 276 -1.00 -6.31 13.75
N ASP A 277 -2.20 -5.77 14.01
CA ASP A 277 -2.58 -4.39 13.66
C ASP A 277 -2.17 -3.38 14.74
N LEU A 278 -1.61 -3.86 15.84
CA LEU A 278 -1.15 -3.03 16.95
C LEU A 278 0.09 -2.24 16.54
N ASN A 279 0.06 -0.91 16.74
CA ASN A 279 1.24 -0.09 16.53
C ASN A 279 2.38 -0.56 17.46
N TRP A 280 3.46 -1.08 16.89
CA TRP A 280 4.58 -1.67 17.63
C TRP A 280 5.21 -0.72 18.66
N ASN A 281 5.17 0.60 18.42
CA ASN A 281 5.75 1.61 19.32
C ASN A 281 4.77 2.12 20.39
N SER A 282 3.50 1.71 20.32
CA SER A 282 2.51 1.97 21.38
C SER A 282 2.87 1.22 22.68
N ARG A 283 2.19 1.57 23.77
CA ARG A 283 2.36 0.87 25.05
C ARG A 283 1.99 -0.61 24.92
N GLY A 284 0.87 -0.92 24.28
CA GLY A 284 0.45 -2.31 24.02
C GLY A 284 1.43 -3.04 23.09
N GLY A 285 1.90 -2.38 22.03
CA GLY A 285 2.86 -2.96 21.06
C GLY A 285 4.17 -3.39 21.72
N LYS A 286 4.69 -2.57 22.65
CA LYS A 286 5.87 -2.87 23.47
C LYS A 286 5.62 -4.02 24.44
N ASN A 287 4.46 -4.04 25.11
CA ASN A 287 4.11 -5.14 26.01
C ASN A 287 3.97 -6.49 25.25
N GLN A 288 3.37 -6.46 24.05
CA GLN A 288 3.29 -7.63 23.16
C GLN A 288 4.68 -8.09 22.72
N ALA A 289 5.55 -7.16 22.31
CA ALA A 289 6.93 -7.47 21.96
C ALA A 289 7.68 -8.14 23.11
N MET A 290 7.53 -7.64 24.33
CA MET A 290 8.10 -8.25 25.53
C MET A 290 7.56 -9.67 25.78
N ALA A 291 6.24 -9.88 25.67
CA ALA A 291 5.62 -11.18 25.88
C ALA A 291 6.10 -12.22 24.86
N ASN A 292 6.13 -11.85 23.58
CA ASN A 292 6.62 -12.70 22.49
C ASN A 292 8.11 -13.03 22.67
N ARG A 293 8.93 -12.04 22.99
CA ARG A 293 10.37 -12.22 23.20
C ARG A 293 10.66 -13.11 24.40
N GLU A 294 9.93 -12.93 25.50
CA GLU A 294 10.05 -13.80 26.68
C GLU A 294 9.68 -15.25 26.34
N ALA A 295 8.58 -15.46 25.59
CA ALA A 295 8.16 -16.77 25.13
C ALA A 295 9.21 -17.44 24.23
N MET A 296 9.70 -16.72 23.22
CA MET A 296 10.75 -17.23 22.33
C MET A 296 12.05 -17.53 23.07
N THR A 297 12.43 -16.68 24.04
CA THR A 297 13.62 -16.94 24.87
C THR A 297 13.52 -18.28 25.60
N LYS A 298 12.35 -18.62 26.16
CA LYS A 298 12.10 -19.90 26.83
C LYS A 298 12.12 -21.08 25.84
N ILE A 299 11.46 -20.93 24.69
CA ILE A 299 11.43 -21.95 23.63
C ILE A 299 12.85 -22.27 23.14
N LEU A 300 13.67 -21.25 22.89
CA LEU A 300 15.03 -21.41 22.39
C LEU A 300 15.99 -21.98 23.44
N ALA A 301 15.82 -21.59 24.71
CA ALA A 301 16.62 -22.13 25.82
C ALA A 301 16.48 -23.65 25.93
N ASP A 302 15.26 -24.18 25.78
CA ASP A 302 14.98 -25.63 25.80
C ASP A 302 15.65 -26.41 24.66
N ALA A 303 16.05 -25.71 23.58
CA ALA A 303 16.77 -26.26 22.44
C ALA A 303 18.27 -25.89 22.42
N ASN A 304 18.77 -25.22 23.47
CA ASN A 304 20.13 -24.68 23.57
C ASN A 304 20.47 -23.76 22.37
N ILE A 305 19.54 -22.87 22.04
CA ILE A 305 19.69 -21.85 20.99
C ILE A 305 19.77 -20.49 21.67
N LYS A 306 20.72 -19.67 21.25
CA LYS A 306 20.86 -18.30 21.75
C LYS A 306 19.81 -17.40 21.10
N MET A 307 19.13 -16.59 21.89
CA MET A 307 18.19 -15.58 21.40
C MET A 307 18.90 -14.57 20.50
N PRO A 308 18.34 -14.22 19.32
CA PRO A 308 18.87 -13.14 18.47
C PRO A 308 18.77 -11.77 19.16
N GLN A 309 19.43 -10.76 18.58
CA GLN A 309 19.28 -9.37 19.02
C GLN A 309 17.81 -8.92 18.96
N SER A 310 17.46 -7.91 19.74
CA SER A 310 16.09 -7.37 19.70
C SER A 310 15.85 -6.66 18.37
N ASP A 311 14.78 -7.06 17.70
CA ASP A 311 14.15 -6.35 16.60
C ASP A 311 12.77 -5.95 17.12
N PRO A 312 12.53 -4.68 17.49
CA PRO A 312 11.27 -4.27 18.11
C PRO A 312 10.03 -4.57 17.25
N VAL A 313 10.17 -4.54 15.91
CA VAL A 313 9.05 -4.84 15.01
C VAL A 313 8.84 -6.35 14.95
N GLY A 314 9.89 -7.13 14.72
CA GLY A 314 9.87 -8.60 14.74
C GLY A 314 9.35 -9.16 16.06
N ASP A 315 9.90 -8.68 17.19
CA ASP A 315 9.46 -9.03 18.54
C ASP A 315 7.95 -8.74 18.71
N SER A 316 7.47 -7.58 18.23
CA SER A 316 6.05 -7.19 18.34
C SER A 316 5.12 -8.10 17.52
N ILE A 317 5.48 -8.46 16.28
CA ILE A 317 4.68 -9.37 15.46
C ILE A 317 4.94 -10.85 15.78
N GLY A 318 5.80 -11.15 16.76
CA GLY A 318 6.13 -12.51 17.17
C GLY A 318 6.90 -13.30 16.11
N SER A 319 7.70 -12.62 15.28
CA SER A 319 8.50 -13.22 14.22
C SER A 319 9.99 -13.05 14.49
N PHE A 320 10.74 -14.16 14.42
CA PHE A 320 12.14 -14.22 14.79
C PHE A 320 12.93 -14.89 13.68
N GLN A 321 13.96 -14.21 13.17
CA GLN A 321 14.87 -14.73 12.16
C GLN A 321 16.15 -15.22 12.81
N MET A 322 16.64 -16.40 12.43
CA MET A 322 17.89 -16.96 12.94
C MET A 322 18.45 -18.07 12.03
N ILE A 323 19.71 -18.41 12.25
CA ILE A 323 20.33 -19.59 11.65
C ILE A 323 20.33 -20.70 12.68
N LEU A 324 19.83 -21.87 12.29
CA LEU A 324 19.79 -23.08 13.11
C LEU A 324 20.71 -24.15 12.53
N THR A 325 21.50 -24.80 13.38
CA THR A 325 22.16 -26.05 12.98
C THR A 325 21.14 -27.17 12.83
N LYS A 326 21.50 -28.24 12.12
CA LYS A 326 20.68 -29.46 12.00
C LYS A 326 20.19 -29.97 13.36
N ASP A 327 21.08 -30.03 14.36
CA ASP A 327 20.74 -30.51 15.71
C ASP A 327 19.81 -29.55 16.46
N GLN A 328 20.02 -28.23 16.31
CA GLN A 328 19.15 -27.21 16.90
C GLN A 328 17.73 -27.29 16.31
N LEU A 329 17.61 -27.38 14.99
CA LEU A 329 16.32 -27.55 14.30
C LEU A 329 15.62 -28.83 14.76
N SER A 330 16.37 -29.94 14.86
CA SER A 330 15.83 -31.24 15.30
C SER A 330 15.31 -31.19 16.73
N ARG A 331 16.06 -30.58 17.67
CA ARG A 331 15.61 -30.40 19.06
C ARG A 331 14.38 -29.51 19.14
N LEU A 332 14.38 -28.38 18.44
CA LEU A 332 13.26 -27.43 18.44
C LEU A 332 11.97 -28.09 17.91
N ARG A 333 12.08 -28.86 16.82
CA ARG A 333 10.97 -29.63 16.25
C ARG A 333 10.48 -30.73 17.18
N ALA A 334 11.39 -31.48 17.82
CA ALA A 334 11.04 -32.57 18.74
C ALA A 334 10.30 -32.09 19.99
N LYS A 335 10.54 -30.86 20.44
CA LYS A 335 9.82 -30.26 21.57
C LYS A 335 8.35 -29.97 21.24
N ASN A 336 8.03 -29.69 19.98
CA ASN A 336 6.68 -29.41 19.50
C ASN A 336 5.94 -28.38 20.38
N ASP A 337 6.61 -27.27 20.71
CA ASP A 337 6.05 -26.26 21.60
C ASP A 337 4.81 -25.61 20.97
N PRO A 338 3.64 -25.62 21.65
CA PRO A 338 2.36 -25.18 21.07
C PRO A 338 2.32 -23.67 20.76
N ARG A 339 3.26 -22.90 21.32
CA ARG A 339 3.40 -21.47 21.04
C ARG A 339 4.04 -21.20 19.67
N ILE A 340 4.73 -22.16 19.06
CA ILE A 340 5.24 -22.02 17.69
C ILE A 340 4.07 -22.26 16.73
N LEU A 341 3.78 -21.29 15.88
CA LEU A 341 2.78 -21.42 14.82
C LEU A 341 3.43 -21.84 13.50
N GLU A 342 4.59 -21.28 13.18
CA GLU A 342 5.25 -21.53 11.91
C GLU A 342 6.77 -21.49 12.04
N LEU A 343 7.45 -22.40 11.33
CA LEU A 343 8.86 -22.31 10.99
C LEU A 343 9.05 -22.50 9.48
N ARG A 344 9.65 -21.50 8.83
CA ARG A 344 9.99 -21.51 7.39
C ARG A 344 11.46 -21.25 7.15
N GLU A 345 12.02 -21.88 6.14
CA GLU A 345 13.32 -21.54 5.57
C GLU A 345 13.28 -20.17 4.87
N ASN A 346 14.40 -19.46 4.93
CA ASN A 346 14.64 -18.34 4.03
C ASN A 346 14.81 -18.89 2.60
N ARG A 347 13.94 -18.47 1.67
CA ARG A 347 13.96 -18.92 0.27
C ARG A 347 13.61 -17.79 -0.69
N PRO A 348 14.06 -17.85 -1.96
CA PRO A 348 13.61 -16.92 -3.00
C PRO A 348 12.09 -17.01 -3.20
N LEU A 349 11.40 -15.85 -3.13
CA LEU A 349 9.94 -15.79 -3.25
C LEU A 349 9.42 -15.13 -4.55
N GLY A 350 10.24 -14.39 -5.29
CA GLY A 350 9.72 -13.63 -6.43
C GLY A 350 10.74 -13.09 -7.40
N VAL A 351 10.21 -12.55 -8.51
CA VAL A 351 10.92 -11.80 -9.56
C VAL A 351 10.18 -10.48 -9.81
N SER A 352 10.87 -9.43 -10.23
CA SER A 352 10.27 -8.11 -10.51
C SER A 352 9.26 -8.19 -11.66
N GLN A 353 8.01 -7.69 -11.47
CA GLN A 353 6.96 -7.73 -12.49
C GLN A 353 6.19 -6.41 -12.63
N LEU A 354 6.53 -5.63 -13.67
CA LEU A 354 5.88 -4.35 -14.00
C LEU A 354 4.39 -4.51 -14.36
N GLN A 355 4.03 -5.60 -15.05
CA GLN A 355 2.64 -5.89 -15.43
C GLN A 355 1.71 -6.02 -14.21
N ARG A 356 2.23 -6.51 -13.07
CA ARG A 356 1.43 -6.69 -11.85
C ARG A 356 1.39 -5.43 -10.98
N SER A 357 2.45 -4.63 -10.99
CA SER A 357 2.50 -3.41 -10.16
C SER A 357 1.53 -2.34 -10.67
N MET A 358 1.40 -2.16 -12.00
CA MET A 358 0.55 -1.11 -12.59
C MET A 358 -0.94 -1.25 -12.23
N PRO A 359 -1.59 -2.44 -12.32
CA PRO A 359 -2.95 -2.62 -11.80
C PRO A 359 -3.05 -2.42 -10.28
N THR A 360 -2.03 -2.79 -9.51
CA THR A 360 -2.03 -2.68 -8.04
C THR A 360 -2.08 -1.22 -7.57
N ILE A 361 -1.48 -0.29 -8.34
CA ILE A 361 -1.57 1.16 -8.10
C ILE A 361 -2.67 1.84 -8.94
N ASN A 362 -3.61 1.05 -9.47
CA ASN A 362 -4.81 1.51 -10.18
C ASN A 362 -4.56 2.33 -11.46
N MET A 363 -3.43 2.13 -12.14
CA MET A 363 -3.12 2.86 -13.38
C MET A 363 -4.10 2.63 -14.54
N PRO A 364 -4.66 1.42 -14.78
CA PRO A 364 -5.63 1.22 -15.85
C PRO A 364 -6.81 2.19 -15.80
N VAL A 365 -7.32 2.49 -14.60
CA VAL A 365 -8.41 3.46 -14.39
C VAL A 365 -7.97 4.89 -14.72
N ALA A 366 -6.74 5.28 -14.33
CA ALA A 366 -6.18 6.58 -14.65
C ALA A 366 -6.02 6.76 -16.17
N TRP A 367 -5.49 5.75 -16.86
CA TRP A 367 -5.31 5.76 -18.32
C TRP A 367 -6.64 5.80 -19.09
N ALA A 368 -7.64 5.03 -18.65
CA ALA A 368 -8.98 5.05 -19.22
C ALA A 368 -9.64 6.43 -19.08
N SER A 369 -9.33 7.13 -17.99
CA SER A 369 -9.74 8.53 -17.76
C SER A 369 -8.90 9.57 -18.51
N GLY A 370 -7.98 9.15 -19.38
CA GLY A 370 -7.11 10.04 -20.16
C GLY A 370 -5.89 10.60 -19.39
N ASN A 371 -5.72 10.25 -18.13
CA ASN A 371 -4.57 10.69 -17.31
C ASN A 371 -3.35 9.85 -17.65
N LYS A 372 -2.62 10.26 -18.69
CA LYS A 372 -1.44 9.56 -19.23
C LYS A 372 -0.15 10.37 -19.15
N GLY A 373 -0.19 11.57 -18.57
CA GLY A 373 0.98 12.43 -18.37
C GLY A 373 1.33 13.35 -19.52
N SER A 374 0.42 13.60 -20.47
CA SER A 374 0.62 14.60 -21.53
C SER A 374 0.95 15.97 -20.93
N GLY A 375 1.91 16.67 -21.54
CA GLY A 375 2.37 18.01 -21.10
C GLY A 375 3.35 17.99 -19.92
N VAL A 376 3.68 16.82 -19.39
CA VAL A 376 4.70 16.63 -18.35
C VAL A 376 5.96 16.06 -18.98
N ALA A 377 7.13 16.54 -18.56
CA ALA A 377 8.40 15.86 -18.81
C ALA A 377 8.95 15.23 -17.53
N ILE A 378 9.60 14.08 -17.67
CA ILE A 378 10.26 13.38 -16.58
C ILE A 378 11.76 13.39 -16.85
N ALA A 379 12.52 14.10 -16.03
CA ALA A 379 13.98 14.08 -16.03
C ALA A 379 14.47 12.87 -15.24
N VAL A 380 15.18 11.98 -15.91
CA VAL A 380 15.77 10.78 -15.32
C VAL A 380 17.28 11.00 -15.22
N LEU A 381 17.77 11.18 -14.00
CA LEU A 381 19.21 11.28 -13.74
C LEU A 381 19.72 9.90 -13.34
N ASP A 382 20.39 9.22 -14.27
CA ASP A 382 20.77 7.82 -14.13
C ASP A 382 21.95 7.49 -15.06
N ASP A 383 22.13 6.23 -15.47
CA ASP A 383 23.18 5.79 -16.39
C ASP A 383 22.85 5.98 -17.88
N GLY A 384 21.72 6.62 -18.19
CA GLY A 384 21.28 7.01 -19.53
C GLY A 384 20.00 6.31 -20.00
N ILE A 385 19.32 6.91 -20.98
CA ILE A 385 18.13 6.37 -21.65
C ILE A 385 18.49 6.02 -23.09
N ARG A 386 18.32 4.76 -23.48
CA ARG A 386 18.42 4.34 -24.88
C ARG A 386 17.21 4.88 -25.64
N LYS A 387 17.32 6.09 -26.23
CA LYS A 387 16.13 6.80 -26.76
C LYS A 387 15.51 6.17 -27.99
N THR A 388 16.26 5.27 -28.64
CA THR A 388 15.82 4.41 -29.75
C THR A 388 15.09 3.15 -29.29
N HIS A 389 14.94 2.92 -27.98
CA HIS A 389 14.16 1.79 -27.48
C HIS A 389 12.69 1.94 -27.88
N GLU A 390 12.08 0.84 -28.35
CA GLU A 390 10.73 0.78 -28.92
C GLU A 390 9.63 1.35 -28.00
N MET A 391 9.78 1.28 -26.68
CA MET A 391 8.84 1.89 -25.73
C MET A 391 8.92 3.43 -25.65
N PHE A 392 9.94 4.04 -26.24
CA PHE A 392 10.13 5.50 -26.30
C PHE A 392 9.91 6.07 -27.70
N LEU A 393 9.75 5.21 -28.71
CA LEU A 393 9.44 5.61 -30.06
C LEU A 393 7.92 5.71 -30.26
N PHE A 394 7.48 6.78 -30.89
CA PHE A 394 6.11 6.97 -31.35
C PHE A 394 6.15 7.48 -32.78
N ASN A 395 5.63 6.67 -33.72
CA ASN A 395 5.73 6.92 -35.16
C ASN A 395 7.17 7.17 -35.64
N GLY A 396 8.14 6.46 -35.07
CA GLY A 396 9.57 6.61 -35.39
C GLY A 396 10.28 7.78 -34.69
N THR A 397 9.55 8.63 -33.96
CA THR A 397 10.12 9.75 -33.22
C THR A 397 10.26 9.42 -31.74
N THR A 398 11.42 9.72 -31.15
CA THR A 398 11.62 9.50 -29.72
C THR A 398 10.89 10.54 -28.87
N LYS A 399 10.36 10.12 -27.72
CA LYS A 399 9.82 11.03 -26.68
C LYS A 399 10.90 11.59 -25.75
N VAL A 400 12.16 11.21 -25.93
CA VAL A 400 13.29 11.84 -25.23
C VAL A 400 13.57 13.18 -25.90
N VAL A 401 13.17 14.26 -25.24
CA VAL A 401 13.20 15.64 -25.79
C VAL A 401 14.39 16.46 -25.28
N GLY A 402 15.15 15.93 -24.33
CA GLY A 402 16.33 16.58 -23.79
C GLY A 402 17.36 15.55 -23.35
N GLU A 403 18.64 15.89 -23.53
CA GLU A 403 19.77 15.04 -23.21
C GLU A 403 20.88 15.89 -22.58
N ASP A 404 21.48 15.41 -21.50
CA ASP A 404 22.70 15.95 -20.90
C ASP A 404 23.58 14.81 -20.37
N CYS A 405 24.88 15.07 -20.21
CA CYS A 405 25.82 14.12 -19.64
C CYS A 405 26.84 14.82 -18.75
N PHE A 406 26.93 14.38 -17.50
CA PHE A 406 27.90 14.83 -16.54
C PHE A 406 28.65 13.62 -15.99
N GLY A 407 29.96 13.64 -15.99
CA GLY A 407 30.75 12.49 -15.62
C GLY A 407 32.13 12.88 -15.13
N SER A 408 32.73 12.03 -14.32
CA SER A 408 34.00 12.26 -13.67
C SER A 408 35.08 11.31 -14.17
N ASN A 409 36.29 11.85 -14.36
CA ASN A 409 37.50 11.07 -14.68
C ASN A 409 38.41 10.86 -13.45
N SER A 410 37.83 10.50 -12.30
CA SER A 410 38.49 10.44 -11.00
C SER A 410 38.51 9.02 -10.42
N GLY A 411 39.46 8.71 -9.53
CA GLY A 411 39.45 7.47 -8.74
C GLY A 411 39.41 6.16 -9.54
N GLY A 412 39.99 6.13 -10.74
CA GLY A 412 39.93 4.97 -11.65
C GLY A 412 38.72 4.95 -12.58
N PHE A 413 37.69 5.76 -12.29
CA PHE A 413 36.52 5.91 -13.14
C PHE A 413 36.79 6.87 -14.30
N LYS A 414 36.09 6.63 -15.41
CA LYS A 414 36.12 7.46 -16.61
C LYS A 414 34.70 7.79 -17.03
N SER A 415 34.49 9.06 -17.36
CA SER A 415 33.27 9.52 -18.00
C SER A 415 33.12 8.91 -19.39
N ILE A 416 31.89 8.57 -19.75
CA ILE A 416 31.50 8.14 -21.11
C ILE A 416 30.87 9.27 -21.92
N CYS A 417 30.79 10.48 -21.36
CA CYS A 417 30.13 11.61 -21.99
C CYS A 417 30.77 11.96 -23.34
N PRO A 418 29.98 12.13 -24.41
CA PRO A 418 30.49 12.53 -25.72
C PRO A 418 31.05 13.95 -25.68
N ASN A 419 32.11 14.22 -26.44
CA ASN A 419 32.77 15.53 -26.52
C ASN A 419 33.12 16.14 -25.14
N LYS A 420 33.44 15.27 -24.18
CA LYS A 420 33.63 15.69 -22.78
C LYS A 420 34.78 16.67 -22.60
N ASP A 421 34.60 17.59 -21.66
CA ASP A 421 35.63 18.52 -21.20
C ASP A 421 36.65 17.83 -20.25
N LEU A 422 37.52 18.63 -19.64
CA LEU A 422 38.54 18.15 -18.70
C LEU A 422 37.95 17.53 -17.42
N PHE A 423 36.75 17.97 -17.00
CA PHE A 423 36.07 17.41 -15.84
C PHE A 423 35.37 16.10 -16.18
N GLY A 424 35.00 15.93 -17.45
CA GLY A 424 34.37 14.75 -18.00
C GLY A 424 32.92 14.99 -18.42
N ASP A 425 32.50 16.24 -18.59
CA ASP A 425 31.12 16.60 -18.91
C ASP A 425 30.94 16.96 -20.38
N SER A 426 29.79 16.61 -20.95
CA SER A 426 29.43 17.07 -22.29
C SER A 426 28.99 18.54 -22.27
N PRO A 427 29.34 19.34 -23.29
CA PRO A 427 28.67 20.62 -23.53
C PRO A 427 27.14 20.44 -23.65
N ALA A 428 26.38 21.43 -23.19
CA ALA A 428 24.92 21.41 -23.27
C ALA A 428 24.45 21.21 -24.73
N GLY A 429 23.44 20.35 -24.92
CA GLY A 429 22.88 20.05 -26.25
C GLY A 429 23.74 19.13 -27.11
N THR A 430 24.80 18.51 -26.55
CA THR A 430 25.58 17.49 -27.27
C THR A 430 24.68 16.31 -27.67
N PRO A 431 24.61 15.95 -28.96
CA PRO A 431 23.81 14.81 -29.40
C PRO A 431 24.23 13.52 -28.70
N ASN A 432 23.25 12.71 -28.28
CA ASN A 432 23.49 11.41 -27.62
C ASN A 432 24.16 11.51 -26.25
N ALA A 433 24.23 12.70 -25.64
CA ALA A 433 24.79 12.86 -24.29
C ALA A 433 24.04 12.01 -23.25
N GLY A 434 22.72 11.90 -23.38
CA GLY A 434 21.87 11.13 -22.48
C GLY A 434 21.80 9.64 -22.79
N GLU A 435 22.56 9.11 -23.76
CA GLU A 435 22.54 7.69 -24.09
C GLU A 435 23.33 6.86 -23.07
N PRO A 436 22.91 5.61 -22.79
CA PRO A 436 23.69 4.71 -21.97
C PRO A 436 24.92 4.22 -22.72
N ASN A 437 25.90 3.76 -21.95
CA ASN A 437 27.16 3.24 -22.45
C ASN A 437 26.94 2.26 -23.62
N SER A 438 27.60 2.52 -24.75
CA SER A 438 27.44 1.77 -25.99
C SER A 438 28.19 0.44 -26.01
N ASP A 439 29.14 0.25 -25.09
CA ASP A 439 29.89 -1.00 -24.94
C ASP A 439 29.08 -2.03 -24.14
N LEU A 440 28.23 -2.79 -24.84
CA LEU A 440 27.33 -3.77 -24.22
C LEU A 440 28.06 -4.90 -23.50
N ILE A 441 29.23 -5.32 -24.00
CA ILE A 441 30.03 -6.40 -23.41
C ILE A 441 30.68 -5.90 -22.11
N GLY A 442 31.33 -4.74 -22.16
CA GLY A 442 31.88 -4.09 -20.97
C GLY A 442 30.79 -3.77 -19.94
N CYS A 443 29.62 -3.34 -20.40
CA CYS A 443 28.47 -3.08 -19.55
C CYS A 443 27.94 -4.33 -18.85
N GLN A 444 27.86 -5.46 -19.54
CA GLN A 444 27.40 -6.71 -18.93
C GLN A 444 28.33 -7.20 -17.81
N LEU A 445 29.64 -6.92 -17.92
CA LEU A 445 30.63 -7.27 -16.89
C LEU A 445 30.55 -6.35 -15.66
N ILE A 446 30.17 -5.09 -15.86
CA ILE A 446 30.07 -4.06 -14.81
C ILE A 446 28.70 -4.07 -14.12
N ASP A 447 27.64 -4.35 -14.88
CA ASP A 447 26.26 -4.23 -14.47
C ASP A 447 25.41 -5.32 -15.14
N GLN A 448 24.76 -6.15 -14.31
CA GLN A 448 23.89 -7.22 -14.80
C GLN A 448 22.69 -6.67 -15.61
N GLN A 449 22.34 -5.40 -15.43
CA GLN A 449 21.33 -4.71 -16.25
C GLN A 449 21.88 -4.11 -17.55
N ARG A 450 23.14 -4.44 -17.92
CA ARG A 450 23.81 -4.00 -19.15
C ARG A 450 23.86 -2.47 -19.30
N CYS A 451 24.08 -1.74 -18.20
CA CYS A 451 23.99 -0.27 -18.17
C CYS A 451 22.64 0.25 -18.69
N GLY A 452 21.58 -0.52 -18.45
CA GLY A 452 20.22 -0.23 -18.89
C GLY A 452 19.31 0.25 -17.76
N HIS A 453 19.87 0.61 -16.60
CA HIS A 453 19.08 0.95 -15.41
C HIS A 453 18.23 2.21 -15.66
N GLY A 454 18.80 3.27 -16.21
CA GLY A 454 18.09 4.48 -16.59
C GLY A 454 17.03 4.23 -17.66
N THR A 455 17.32 3.36 -18.63
CA THR A 455 16.35 2.91 -19.66
C THR A 455 15.19 2.16 -19.01
N LEU A 456 15.46 1.28 -18.05
CA LEU A 456 14.44 0.57 -17.27
C LEU A 456 13.58 1.56 -16.48
N MET A 457 14.19 2.49 -15.73
CA MET A 457 13.47 3.48 -14.92
C MET A 457 12.59 4.39 -15.79
N ALA A 458 13.12 4.85 -16.92
CA ALA A 458 12.36 5.62 -17.90
C ALA A 458 11.18 4.82 -18.48
N SER A 459 11.33 3.50 -18.69
CA SER A 459 10.25 2.64 -19.17
C SER A 459 9.13 2.45 -18.15
N VAL A 460 9.47 2.33 -16.86
CA VAL A 460 8.50 2.29 -15.76
C VAL A 460 7.76 3.63 -15.65
N ALA A 461 8.48 4.75 -15.75
CA ALA A 461 7.90 6.07 -15.60
C ALA A 461 7.01 6.46 -16.79
N ALA A 462 7.50 6.32 -18.04
CA ALA A 462 6.85 6.88 -19.23
C ALA A 462 6.92 5.99 -20.48
N GLY A 463 7.30 4.72 -20.36
CA GLY A 463 7.31 3.80 -21.50
C GLY A 463 5.90 3.64 -22.09
N ARG A 464 5.76 3.75 -23.41
CA ARG A 464 4.50 3.44 -24.11
C ARG A 464 4.56 1.98 -24.57
N ALA A 465 3.43 1.28 -24.45
CA ALA A 465 3.31 -0.08 -24.97
C ALA A 465 3.69 -0.13 -26.45
N SER A 466 4.58 -1.07 -26.80
CA SER A 466 4.98 -1.37 -28.18
C SER A 466 4.76 -2.85 -28.45
N PRO A 467 4.14 -3.24 -29.58
CA PRO A 467 3.99 -4.65 -29.96
C PRO A 467 5.33 -5.40 -30.02
N ASN A 468 6.42 -4.68 -30.31
CA ASN A 468 7.77 -5.24 -30.42
C ASN A 468 8.42 -5.52 -29.06
N VAL A 469 7.82 -5.05 -27.96
CA VAL A 469 8.33 -5.24 -26.60
C VAL A 469 7.31 -6.02 -25.79
N ALA A 470 7.64 -7.27 -25.47
CA ALA A 470 6.79 -8.17 -24.71
C ALA A 470 5.34 -8.23 -25.24
N SER A 471 5.15 -8.19 -26.56
CA SER A 471 3.82 -8.20 -27.21
C SER A 471 2.89 -7.06 -26.76
N GLY A 472 3.44 -5.90 -26.36
CA GLY A 472 2.66 -4.74 -25.95
C GLY A 472 2.08 -4.80 -24.54
N ILE A 473 2.45 -5.79 -23.71
CA ILE A 473 1.90 -5.93 -22.36
C ILE A 473 2.52 -4.96 -21.34
N LEU A 474 3.66 -4.35 -21.65
CA LEU A 474 4.36 -3.43 -20.76
C LEU A 474 3.96 -1.99 -21.02
N GLN A 475 3.52 -1.29 -19.99
CA GLN A 475 3.05 0.08 -20.04
C GLN A 475 3.57 0.82 -18.80
N GLY A 476 4.30 1.93 -19.00
CA GLY A 476 4.73 2.80 -17.92
C GLY A 476 3.58 3.62 -17.34
N VAL A 477 3.81 4.26 -16.18
CA VAL A 477 2.82 5.05 -15.44
C VAL A 477 2.24 6.18 -16.28
N ALA A 478 3.09 6.95 -16.96
CA ALA A 478 2.74 8.15 -17.72
C ALA A 478 3.14 7.99 -19.21
N PRO A 479 2.42 7.15 -20.01
CA PRO A 479 2.78 6.87 -21.40
C PRO A 479 2.93 8.08 -22.32
N ASP A 480 2.25 9.17 -22.00
CA ASP A 480 2.16 10.37 -22.82
C ASP A 480 3.13 11.46 -22.32
N ALA A 481 3.87 11.21 -21.24
CA ALA A 481 4.92 12.12 -20.76
C ALA A 481 6.14 12.09 -21.67
N GLN A 482 6.82 13.24 -21.76
CA GLN A 482 8.13 13.37 -22.40
C GLN A 482 9.23 12.93 -21.42
N LEU A 483 10.41 12.59 -21.95
CA LEU A 483 11.57 12.19 -21.16
C LEU A 483 12.72 13.18 -21.37
N ILE A 484 13.47 13.43 -20.31
CA ILE A 484 14.77 14.12 -20.37
C ILE A 484 15.80 13.16 -19.78
N SER A 485 16.79 12.79 -20.58
CA SER A 485 17.84 11.85 -20.18
C SER A 485 19.07 12.61 -19.68
N ILE A 486 19.44 12.45 -18.42
CA ILE A 486 20.63 13.07 -17.85
C ILE A 486 21.55 11.96 -17.35
N ASN A 487 22.61 11.68 -18.09
CA ASN A 487 23.57 10.65 -17.69
C ASN A 487 24.55 11.23 -16.66
N ILE A 488 24.63 10.62 -15.47
CA ILE A 488 25.53 11.05 -14.38
C ILE A 488 26.56 9.99 -13.97
N PHE A 489 26.65 8.88 -14.71
CA PHE A 489 27.48 7.72 -14.33
C PHE A 489 28.83 7.70 -15.04
N SER A 490 29.84 7.33 -14.26
CA SER A 490 31.22 7.07 -14.69
C SER A 490 31.59 5.61 -14.43
N TYR A 491 32.55 5.10 -15.21
CA TYR A 491 32.83 3.66 -15.29
C TYR A 491 34.30 3.36 -15.01
N ASP A 492 34.56 2.38 -14.15
CA ASP A 492 35.86 1.76 -13.94
C ASP A 492 35.82 0.36 -14.57
N ARG A 493 36.42 0.26 -15.76
CA ARG A 493 36.46 -0.97 -16.56
C ARG A 493 37.45 -2.00 -16.02
N ILE A 494 38.41 -1.59 -15.20
CA ILE A 494 39.42 -2.50 -14.64
C ILE A 494 38.79 -3.28 -13.47
N ASN A 495 38.06 -2.56 -12.62
CA ASN A 495 37.45 -3.15 -11.43
C ASN A 495 35.99 -3.56 -11.61
N ASN A 496 35.46 -3.48 -12.83
CA ASN A 496 34.07 -3.77 -13.17
C ASN A 496 33.04 -2.99 -12.32
N LYS A 497 33.21 -1.68 -12.18
CA LYS A 497 32.33 -0.82 -11.36
C LYS A 497 31.76 0.34 -12.17
N LYS A 498 30.56 0.77 -11.81
CA LYS A 498 29.98 2.06 -12.20
C LYS A 498 29.56 2.84 -10.96
N THR A 499 29.66 4.16 -11.00
CA THR A 499 29.17 5.04 -9.94
C THR A 499 28.86 6.41 -10.52
N TYR A 500 28.14 7.23 -9.78
CA TYR A 500 28.01 8.66 -10.03
C TYR A 500 28.79 9.44 -8.97
N TYR A 501 29.20 10.66 -9.30
CA TYR A 501 29.88 11.55 -8.36
C TYR A 501 28.94 12.66 -7.87
N LEU A 502 29.28 13.22 -6.71
CA LEU A 502 28.53 14.33 -6.11
C LEU A 502 28.36 15.50 -7.08
N ASN A 503 29.45 15.89 -7.75
CA ASN A 503 29.47 17.03 -8.67
C ASN A 503 28.64 16.74 -9.94
N ASP A 504 28.66 15.51 -10.43
CA ASP A 504 27.88 15.10 -11.61
C ASP A 504 26.37 15.17 -11.29
N LEU A 505 25.97 14.72 -10.10
CA LEU A 505 24.59 14.85 -9.61
C LEU A 505 24.18 16.32 -9.41
N GLU A 506 25.06 17.15 -8.84
CA GLU A 506 24.83 18.59 -8.69
C GLU A 506 24.61 19.28 -10.03
N LYS A 507 25.45 18.98 -11.04
CA LYS A 507 25.31 19.51 -12.41
C LYS A 507 24.04 18.99 -13.08
N GLY A 508 23.71 17.72 -12.90
CA GLY A 508 22.45 17.16 -13.38
C GLY A 508 21.23 17.89 -12.83
N LEU A 509 21.16 18.09 -11.51
CA LEU A 509 20.07 18.84 -10.87
C LEU A 509 20.05 20.32 -11.27
N SER A 510 21.22 20.92 -11.50
CA SER A 510 21.32 22.28 -12.03
C SER A 510 20.79 22.38 -13.47
N SER A 511 21.05 21.39 -14.32
CA SER A 511 20.46 21.33 -15.68
C SER A 511 18.93 21.24 -15.62
N VAL A 512 18.39 20.37 -14.75
CA VAL A 512 16.95 20.28 -14.51
C VAL A 512 16.38 21.64 -14.09
N LEU A 513 17.05 22.34 -13.18
CA LEU A 513 16.62 23.65 -12.68
C LEU A 513 16.60 24.71 -13.80
N LEU A 514 17.61 24.72 -14.67
CA LEU A 514 17.67 25.62 -15.83
C LEU A 514 16.49 25.38 -16.79
N ARG A 515 16.17 24.11 -17.04
CA ARG A 515 15.03 23.70 -17.89
C ARG A 515 13.69 24.05 -17.24
N ALA A 516 13.54 23.84 -15.94
CA ALA A 516 12.36 24.22 -15.18
C ALA A 516 12.13 25.75 -15.14
N GLY A 517 13.19 26.54 -15.21
CA GLY A 517 13.14 28.01 -15.24
C GLY A 517 12.72 28.63 -16.58
N GLY A 518 12.37 27.84 -17.61
CA GLY A 518 11.86 28.35 -18.89
C GLY A 518 12.91 29.00 -19.81
N THR A 519 14.20 28.78 -19.54
CA THR A 519 15.30 29.44 -20.26
C THR A 519 15.72 28.73 -21.55
N THR A 520 15.07 27.62 -21.90
CA THR A 520 15.38 26.84 -23.12
C THR A 520 14.14 26.73 -24.01
N PRO A 521 14.27 26.73 -25.36
CA PRO A 521 13.14 26.56 -26.29
C PRO A 521 12.35 25.25 -26.12
N SER A 522 12.92 24.27 -25.41
CA SER A 522 12.35 22.95 -25.13
C SER A 522 11.90 22.77 -23.66
N SER A 523 11.74 23.86 -22.90
CA SER A 523 11.34 23.79 -21.50
C SER A 523 9.90 23.27 -21.35
N PRO A 524 9.66 22.20 -20.56
CA PRO A 524 8.32 21.63 -20.37
C PRO A 524 7.48 22.48 -19.41
N ALA A 525 6.16 22.44 -19.58
CA ALA A 525 5.21 23.16 -18.71
C ALA A 525 5.20 22.62 -17.26
N ALA A 526 5.49 21.33 -17.09
CA ALA A 526 5.63 20.65 -15.81
C ALA A 526 6.77 19.62 -15.87
N LEU A 527 7.53 19.50 -14.78
CA LEU A 527 8.72 18.65 -14.71
C LEU A 527 8.70 17.76 -13.46
N VAL A 528 9.00 16.48 -13.63
CA VAL A 528 9.24 15.52 -12.54
C VAL A 528 10.70 15.09 -12.60
N VAL A 529 11.34 14.94 -11.44
CA VAL A 529 12.73 14.47 -11.35
C VAL A 529 12.73 13.07 -10.74
N ASN A 530 13.30 12.11 -11.47
CA ASN A 530 13.50 10.75 -11.00
C ASN A 530 14.99 10.53 -10.64
N LEU A 531 15.23 10.18 -9.39
CA LEU A 531 16.54 9.82 -8.84
C LEU A 531 16.48 8.40 -8.30
N SER A 532 16.53 7.41 -9.19
CA SER A 532 16.61 5.99 -8.81
C SER A 532 18.03 5.60 -8.39
N ILE A 533 18.65 6.45 -7.57
CA ILE A 533 20.04 6.37 -7.15
C ILE A 533 20.10 6.58 -5.64
N GLY A 534 21.12 6.01 -4.99
CA GLY A 534 21.28 6.07 -3.55
C GLY A 534 22.74 5.95 -3.14
N THR A 535 23.03 6.31 -1.89
CA THR A 535 24.37 6.13 -1.33
C THR A 535 24.50 4.74 -0.73
N VAL A 536 25.74 4.24 -0.63
CA VAL A 536 26.05 2.98 0.07
C VAL A 536 25.94 3.09 1.60
N ALA A 537 25.69 4.29 2.13
CA ALA A 537 25.55 4.53 3.56
C ALA A 537 24.09 4.38 3.98
N SER A 538 23.85 3.51 4.97
CA SER A 538 22.56 3.45 5.65
C SER A 538 22.50 4.51 6.74
N TYR A 539 21.48 5.37 6.70
CA TYR A 539 21.28 6.40 7.73
C TYR A 539 20.19 5.95 8.71
N PRO A 540 20.48 5.83 10.01
CA PRO A 540 19.49 5.41 11.02
C PRO A 540 18.50 6.52 11.43
N SER A 541 18.64 7.72 10.87
CA SER A 541 17.82 8.91 11.13
C SER A 541 17.81 9.82 9.90
N ASP A 542 17.12 10.97 9.99
CA ASP A 542 17.21 12.05 9.00
C ASP A 542 18.69 12.36 8.71
N CYS A 543 19.01 12.40 7.41
CA CYS A 543 20.37 12.50 6.88
C CYS A 543 20.66 13.86 6.26
N ASP A 544 19.77 14.85 6.44
CA ASP A 544 19.90 16.21 5.91
C ASP A 544 21.28 16.84 6.16
N ALA A 545 21.90 16.58 7.32
CA ALA A 545 23.23 17.09 7.65
C ALA A 545 24.36 16.47 6.80
N ASN A 546 24.15 15.26 6.27
CA ASN A 546 25.13 14.49 5.49
C ASN A 546 25.00 14.70 3.97
N VAL A 547 24.01 15.48 3.52
CA VAL A 547 23.84 15.85 2.11
C VAL A 547 24.57 17.17 1.83
N SER A 548 25.24 17.27 0.68
CA SER A 548 25.86 18.51 0.20
C SER A 548 24.89 19.70 0.29
N ILE A 549 25.38 20.83 0.81
CA ILE A 549 24.61 22.07 0.92
C ILE A 549 24.10 22.50 -0.47
N ALA A 550 24.92 22.34 -1.51
CA ALA A 550 24.56 22.71 -2.88
C ALA A 550 23.38 21.86 -3.39
N ILE A 551 23.41 20.54 -3.20
CA ILE A 551 22.31 19.64 -3.57
C ILE A 551 21.03 19.99 -2.79
N ARG A 552 21.13 20.22 -1.46
CA ARG A 552 19.98 20.65 -0.65
C ARG A 552 19.37 21.96 -1.17
N ASN A 553 20.20 22.91 -1.57
CA ASN A 553 19.74 24.18 -2.14
C ASN A 553 19.08 23.99 -3.51
N LEU A 554 19.64 23.16 -4.39
CA LEU A 554 19.05 22.84 -5.70
C LEU A 554 17.69 22.15 -5.55
N ILE A 555 17.58 21.14 -4.66
CA ILE A 555 16.31 20.46 -4.37
C ILE A 555 15.28 21.45 -3.82
N ARG A 556 15.67 22.35 -2.91
CA ARG A 556 14.79 23.42 -2.39
C ARG A 556 14.32 24.36 -3.50
N GLN A 557 15.19 24.75 -4.42
CA GLN A 557 14.83 25.63 -5.53
C GLN A 557 13.91 24.95 -6.54
N LEU A 558 14.21 23.71 -6.93
CA LEU A 558 13.33 22.88 -7.74
C LEU A 558 11.94 22.74 -7.09
N SER A 559 11.91 22.45 -5.79
CA SER A 559 10.65 22.35 -5.02
C SER A 559 9.86 23.65 -4.96
N ARG A 560 10.51 24.82 -5.07
CA ARG A 560 9.85 26.13 -5.10
C ARG A 560 9.34 26.46 -6.50
N LEU A 561 10.15 26.28 -7.53
CA LEU A 561 9.74 26.55 -8.92
C LEU A 561 8.61 25.61 -9.38
N LEU A 562 8.64 24.34 -8.98
CA LEU A 562 7.54 23.41 -9.22
C LEU A 562 6.24 23.78 -8.49
N LYS A 563 6.30 24.62 -7.44
CA LYS A 563 5.12 25.18 -6.76
C LYS A 563 4.60 26.48 -7.38
N TYR A 564 5.38 27.15 -8.24
CA TYR A 564 5.09 28.49 -8.77
C TYR A 564 5.20 28.59 -10.31
N SER A 565 5.13 27.46 -11.04
CA SER A 565 5.07 27.49 -12.51
C SER A 565 3.84 28.30 -12.97
N PRO A 566 3.97 29.25 -13.92
CA PRO A 566 2.94 30.24 -14.27
C PRO A 566 1.66 29.69 -14.93
N ALA A 567 1.43 28.37 -14.89
CA ALA A 567 0.08 27.82 -15.04
C ALA A 567 -0.79 28.02 -13.77
N SER A 568 -0.19 28.50 -12.67
CA SER A 568 -0.90 28.95 -11.47
C SER A 568 -0.55 30.41 -11.18
N GLU A 569 -1.37 31.35 -11.65
CA GLU A 569 -1.28 32.73 -11.19
C GLU A 569 -1.61 32.80 -9.69
N PRO A 570 -0.82 33.53 -8.88
CA PRO A 570 -1.05 33.70 -7.45
C PRO A 570 -1.87 34.97 -7.19
N VAL A 571 -3.08 34.84 -6.64
CA VAL A 571 -3.69 35.97 -5.91
C VAL A 571 -3.23 35.89 -4.46
N GLN A 572 -2.21 36.67 -4.14
CA GLN A 572 -1.76 36.95 -2.78
C GLN A 572 -2.80 37.79 -2.02
N ARG A 573 -3.00 37.39 -0.75
CA ARG A 573 -3.16 38.25 0.44
C ARG A 573 -3.87 39.60 0.25
N LEU A 574 -5.15 39.64 0.61
CA LEU A 574 -5.68 40.37 1.77
C LEU A 574 -6.98 39.69 2.22
#